data_AF-A0ABD4ESG6-F1
#
_entry.id   AF-A0ABD4ESG6-F1
#
_cell.length_a   1.000
_cell.length_b   1.000
_cell.length_c   1.000
_cell.angle_alpha   90.00
_cell.angle_beta   90.00
_cell.angle_gamma   90.00
#
_symmetry.space_group_name_H-M   'P 1'
#
loop_
_entity.id
_entity.type
_entity.pdbx_description
1 polymer ?
#
loop_
_entity_poly.entity_id
_entity_poly.type
_entity_poly.pdbx_seq_one_letter_code
_entity_poly.pdbx_strand_id
1 'polypeptide(L)'
;MIERSLLVFISVWVKVPCTNKGICILIMSSILLNNFPKQLGAITSCSDTSNERHKGFMGFSLTPYELLKAQLEAFRKLFANLLLHDVLYIRHEDYLLCIKLLGHENVIKLLESGALKVIFDSVDFSFVQGVGRMKLQGMTRLAPLRDIVEGFSNIQHDNPVIQSRLRYLTDENHIILDRPYWLTSEGDGSLIKKIIQEVTEDRCLSIKSHKNKRLSILRQQTTALRTCEILLGYSLQHELKIGSISQDAYSKEYMAKKILVPAGFSNSTDCFESLMSMKGIPDLLDLYVDKIITFDDILVIRESAKAKVFRQWMYSQDYDREAVVEYLLKPCKPKIKTKLLSFIYPNVVGLINPIAGIAASAVDSFLVDLVRDNWNPKVFLDEELAKTINSKLSTFNSRTKKKAEQDYVNLSLTDPCYCGSKKTYAKCCGR
;
A
#
# COMPACT_ATOMS: atom_id res chain seq x y z
N MET A 1 -12.35 -23.03 -23.94
CA MET A 1 -11.32 -22.28 -24.69
C MET A 1 -11.02 -20.89 -24.09
N ILE A 2 -11.81 -20.42 -23.11
CA ILE A 2 -11.77 -19.05 -22.54
C ILE A 2 -10.90 -18.95 -21.27
N GLU A 3 -10.63 -20.05 -20.55
CA GLU A 3 -9.70 -20.06 -19.40
C GLU A 3 -8.21 -19.95 -19.81
N ARG A 4 -7.87 -20.29 -21.06
CA ARG A 4 -6.45 -20.33 -21.50
C ARG A 4 -5.83 -18.94 -21.68
N SER A 5 -6.61 -17.89 -21.97
CA SER A 5 -6.04 -16.57 -22.27
C SER A 5 -5.62 -15.80 -21.01
N LEU A 6 -6.39 -15.91 -19.93
CA LEU A 6 -6.00 -15.39 -18.60
C LEU A 6 -4.87 -16.24 -17.98
N LEU A 7 -4.92 -17.56 -18.18
CA LEU A 7 -3.81 -18.43 -17.80
C LEU A 7 -2.53 -18.03 -18.55
N VAL A 8 -2.55 -17.74 -19.86
CA VAL A 8 -1.33 -17.35 -20.59
C VAL A 8 -0.70 -16.04 -20.11
N PHE A 9 -1.49 -15.08 -19.61
CA PHE A 9 -0.97 -13.85 -18.99
C PHE A 9 -0.46 -14.07 -17.55
N ILE A 10 -1.00 -15.06 -16.83
CA ILE A 10 -0.63 -15.38 -15.43
C ILE A 10 0.40 -16.54 -15.33
N SER A 11 0.59 -17.34 -16.38
CA SER A 11 1.34 -18.61 -16.37
C SER A 11 2.78 -18.50 -16.87
N VAL A 12 3.26 -17.30 -17.25
CA VAL A 12 4.69 -17.10 -17.53
C VAL A 12 5.39 -16.75 -16.21
N TRP A 13 5.37 -17.71 -15.28
CA TRP A 13 6.26 -17.68 -14.12
C TRP A 13 7.65 -18.02 -14.61
N VAL A 14 8.53 -17.02 -14.63
CA VAL A 14 9.95 -17.20 -14.88
C VAL A 14 10.49 -18.12 -13.77
N LYS A 15 10.73 -19.38 -14.12
CA LYS A 15 11.71 -20.20 -13.42
C LYS A 15 13.04 -19.49 -13.62
N VAL A 16 13.46 -18.68 -12.64
CA VAL A 16 14.82 -18.18 -12.60
C VAL A 16 15.70 -19.41 -12.40
N PRO A 17 16.64 -19.71 -13.32
CA PRO A 17 17.52 -20.85 -13.12
C PRO A 17 18.38 -20.57 -11.89
N CYS A 18 18.24 -21.39 -10.85
CA CYS A 18 19.21 -21.49 -9.78
C CYS A 18 20.54 -21.92 -10.39
N THR A 19 21.42 -20.96 -10.68
CA THR A 19 22.80 -21.26 -11.05
C THR A 19 23.53 -21.73 -9.80
N ASN A 20 23.78 -23.03 -9.74
CA ASN A 20 24.76 -23.65 -8.86
C ASN A 20 26.12 -22.96 -9.08
N LYS A 21 26.43 -21.97 -8.25
CA LYS A 21 27.76 -21.52 -7.78
C LYS A 21 27.67 -20.10 -7.19
N GLY A 22 27.65 -20.02 -5.86
CA GLY A 22 28.44 -19.06 -5.06
C GLY A 22 28.37 -17.55 -5.35
N ILE A 23 27.38 -17.03 -6.05
CA ILE A 23 27.15 -15.58 -6.19
C ILE A 23 25.71 -15.33 -5.75
N CYS A 24 25.53 -14.85 -4.51
CA CYS A 24 24.25 -14.30 -4.08
C CYS A 24 23.99 -13.04 -4.90
N ILE A 25 23.24 -13.17 -5.99
CA ILE A 25 22.62 -12.02 -6.65
C ILE A 25 21.73 -11.37 -5.59
N LEU A 26 22.03 -10.12 -5.21
CA LEU A 26 21.16 -9.32 -4.35
C LEU A 26 19.85 -9.10 -5.10
N ILE A 27 18.84 -9.93 -4.81
CA ILE A 27 17.53 -9.78 -5.40
C ILE A 27 16.83 -8.63 -4.67
N MET A 28 16.59 -7.53 -5.38
CA MET A 28 15.86 -6.38 -4.85
C MET A 28 14.36 -6.66 -4.84
N SER A 29 13.74 -6.56 -3.68
CA SER A 29 12.29 -6.72 -3.53
C SER A 29 11.57 -5.46 -3.99
N SER A 30 10.57 -5.59 -4.86
CA SER A 30 9.81 -4.47 -5.41
C SER A 30 8.31 -4.69 -5.37
N ILE A 31 7.56 -3.61 -5.15
CA ILE A 31 6.09 -3.62 -5.11
C ILE A 31 5.48 -2.43 -5.83
N LEU A 32 4.40 -2.65 -6.58
CA LEU A 32 3.56 -1.60 -7.14
C LEU A 32 2.41 -1.29 -6.20
N LEU A 33 2.26 -0.03 -5.79
CA LEU A 33 1.11 0.43 -5.02
C LEU A 33 -0.03 0.80 -5.97
N ASN A 34 -1.02 -0.09 -6.12
CA ASN A 34 -2.21 0.09 -6.97
C ASN A 34 -3.50 -0.01 -6.15
N ASN A 35 -3.54 0.69 -5.02
CA ASN A 35 -4.61 0.65 -4.03
C ASN A 35 -5.19 2.04 -3.71
N PHE A 36 -4.73 3.09 -4.40
CA PHE A 36 -5.23 4.43 -4.21
C PHE A 36 -6.61 4.61 -4.89
N PRO A 37 -7.60 5.17 -4.18
CA PRO A 37 -8.93 5.37 -4.73
C PRO A 37 -9.00 6.59 -5.64
N LYS A 38 -9.68 6.46 -6.79
CA LYS A 38 -10.06 7.60 -7.62
C LYS A 38 -11.50 8.03 -7.36
N GLN A 39 -11.69 9.29 -7.01
CA GLN A 39 -13.04 9.86 -6.89
C GLN A 39 -13.66 10.06 -8.27
N LEU A 40 -14.99 9.88 -8.35
CA LEU A 40 -15.76 10.18 -9.56
C LEU A 40 -15.54 11.64 -9.98
N GLY A 41 -15.00 11.83 -11.18
CA GLY A 41 -14.72 13.13 -11.77
C GLY A 41 -15.33 13.26 -13.16
N ALA A 42 -15.68 14.49 -13.55
CA ALA A 42 -16.11 14.79 -14.91
C ALA A 42 -14.90 15.15 -15.78
N ILE A 43 -14.91 14.69 -17.03
CA ILE A 43 -13.91 15.08 -18.03
C ILE A 43 -14.58 15.81 -19.18
N THR A 44 -13.85 16.76 -19.74
CA THR A 44 -14.23 17.47 -20.97
C THR A 44 -13.07 17.36 -21.95
N SER A 45 -13.34 16.96 -23.19
CA SER A 45 -12.30 16.92 -24.23
C SER A 45 -11.88 18.34 -24.60
N CYS A 46 -10.57 18.58 -24.67
CA CYS A 46 -10.00 19.73 -25.36
C CYS A 46 -9.64 19.30 -26.79
N SER A 47 -10.30 19.91 -27.77
CA SER A 47 -9.99 19.79 -29.19
C SER A 47 -9.74 21.19 -29.73
N ASP A 48 -8.58 21.42 -30.34
CA ASP A 48 -8.26 22.69 -30.98
C ASP A 48 -8.92 22.82 -32.37
N THR A 49 -9.41 21.70 -32.93
CA THR A 49 -9.85 21.60 -34.33
C THR A 49 -11.34 21.31 -34.50
N SER A 50 -12.07 20.94 -33.43
CA SER A 50 -13.51 20.67 -33.48
C SER A 50 -14.25 21.36 -32.33
N ASN A 51 -15.36 22.04 -32.64
CA ASN A 51 -16.30 22.58 -31.65
C ASN A 51 -17.02 21.49 -30.83
N GLU A 52 -16.69 20.21 -31.02
CA GLU A 52 -17.30 19.09 -30.33
C GLU A 52 -16.65 18.88 -28.96
N ARG A 53 -17.32 19.38 -27.92
CA ARG A 53 -16.99 19.09 -26.53
C ARG A 53 -17.62 17.76 -26.14
N HIS A 54 -16.82 16.70 -26.09
CA HIS A 54 -17.26 15.44 -25.50
C HIS A 54 -17.20 15.56 -23.97
N LYS A 55 -18.32 15.24 -23.32
CA LYS A 55 -18.41 15.13 -21.86
C LYS A 55 -18.31 13.66 -21.46
N GLY A 56 -17.57 13.39 -20.40
CA GLY A 56 -17.43 12.06 -19.85
C GLY A 56 -17.19 12.07 -18.35
N PHE A 57 -16.93 10.90 -17.80
CA PHE A 57 -16.50 10.75 -16.41
C PHE A 57 -15.49 9.63 -16.23
N MET A 58 -14.74 9.72 -15.14
CA MET A 58 -13.74 8.75 -14.68
C MET A 58 -13.85 8.55 -13.17
N GLY A 59 -13.18 7.53 -12.62
CA GLY A 59 -13.17 7.24 -11.19
C GLY A 59 -14.45 6.58 -10.66
N PHE A 60 -14.56 6.50 -9.32
CA PHE A 60 -15.57 5.70 -8.63
C PHE A 60 -16.52 6.53 -7.79
N SER A 61 -17.74 6.04 -7.66
CA SER A 61 -18.75 6.60 -6.76
C SER A 61 -18.34 6.33 -5.30
N LEU A 62 -17.47 7.17 -4.77
CA LEU A 62 -17.08 7.21 -3.36
C LEU A 62 -17.61 8.49 -2.73
N THR A 63 -18.24 8.36 -1.56
CA THR A 63 -18.51 9.50 -0.70
C THR A 63 -17.19 10.09 -0.18
N PRO A 64 -17.14 11.37 0.25
CA PRO A 64 -15.94 11.96 0.82
C PRO A 64 -15.37 11.17 2.01
N TYR A 65 -16.24 10.60 2.83
CA TYR A 65 -15.85 9.75 3.96
C TYR A 65 -15.22 8.42 3.49
N GLU A 66 -15.81 7.75 2.51
CA GLU A 66 -15.25 6.52 1.94
C GLU A 66 -13.92 6.78 1.23
N LEU A 67 -13.79 7.92 0.55
CA LEU A 67 -12.54 8.34 -0.08
C LEU A 67 -11.43 8.51 0.96
N LEU A 68 -11.71 9.24 2.04
CA LEU A 68 -10.74 9.44 3.12
C LEU A 68 -10.34 8.11 3.76
N LYS A 69 -11.31 7.24 4.05
CA LYS A 69 -11.04 5.91 4.61
C LYS A 69 -10.15 5.09 3.67
N ALA A 70 -10.47 5.04 2.38
CA ALA A 70 -9.69 4.31 1.40
C ALA A 70 -8.28 4.90 1.20
N GLN A 71 -8.13 6.22 1.30
CA GLN A 71 -6.81 6.87 1.31
C GLN A 71 -6.01 6.46 2.55
N LEU A 72 -6.59 6.50 3.74
CA LEU A 72 -5.91 6.06 4.96
C LEU A 72 -5.46 4.60 4.88
N GLU A 73 -6.31 3.71 4.37
CA GLU A 73 -5.92 2.30 4.12
C GLU A 73 -4.81 2.18 3.07
N ALA A 74 -4.79 3.03 2.04
CA ALA A 74 -3.72 3.05 1.06
C ALA A 74 -2.38 3.47 1.68
N PHE A 75 -2.41 4.46 2.56
CA PHE A 75 -1.24 4.91 3.32
C PHE A 75 -0.78 3.89 4.36
N ARG A 76 -1.70 3.21 5.04
CA ARG A 76 -1.37 2.13 5.98
C ARG A 76 -0.53 1.06 5.29
N LYS A 77 -0.98 0.64 4.11
CA LYS A 77 -0.23 -0.28 3.24
C LYS A 77 1.07 0.30 2.73
N LEU A 78 1.15 1.60 2.44
CA LEU A 78 2.42 2.24 2.06
C LEU A 78 3.45 2.08 3.20
N PHE A 79 3.07 2.35 4.45
CA PHE A 79 3.97 2.22 5.61
C PHE A 79 4.40 0.78 5.85
N ALA A 80 3.48 -0.18 5.76
CA ALA A 80 3.81 -1.60 5.84
C ALA A 80 4.79 -2.01 4.73
N ASN A 81 4.52 -1.59 3.50
CA ASN A 81 5.36 -1.92 2.34
C ASN A 81 6.72 -1.23 2.36
N LEU A 82 6.88 -0.08 3.01
CA LEU A 82 8.19 0.54 3.23
C LEU A 82 9.14 -0.36 4.01
N LEU A 83 8.62 -1.16 4.96
CA LEU A 83 9.43 -2.11 5.72
C LEU A 83 9.69 -3.42 4.97
N LEU A 84 8.76 -3.81 4.10
CA LEU A 84 8.77 -5.10 3.40
C LEU A 84 9.50 -5.11 2.06
N HIS A 85 9.61 -3.95 1.41
CA HIS A 85 10.14 -3.85 0.05
C HIS A 85 11.29 -2.85 -0.07
N ASP A 86 12.26 -3.18 -0.92
CA ASP A 86 13.41 -2.33 -1.22
C ASP A 86 13.04 -1.17 -2.14
N VAL A 87 12.07 -1.38 -3.04
CA VAL A 87 11.57 -0.33 -3.96
C VAL A 87 10.06 -0.37 -4.05
N LEU A 88 9.44 0.79 -3.84
CA LEU A 88 8.02 1.01 -3.99
C LEU A 88 7.80 1.79 -5.28
N TYR A 89 6.92 1.27 -6.13
CA TYR A 89 6.51 1.92 -7.36
C TYR A 89 5.11 2.51 -7.15
N ILE A 90 4.94 3.75 -7.58
CA ILE A 90 3.66 4.46 -7.47
C ILE A 90 3.40 5.25 -8.74
N ARG A 91 2.15 5.37 -9.16
CA ARG A 91 1.79 6.20 -10.32
C ARG A 91 1.88 7.68 -9.98
N HIS A 92 2.15 8.51 -10.98
CA HIS A 92 2.30 9.97 -10.82
C HIS A 92 1.17 10.64 -10.04
N GLU A 93 -0.10 10.30 -10.28
CA GLU A 93 -1.24 10.88 -9.54
C GLU A 93 -1.21 10.58 -8.04
N ASP A 94 -0.88 9.35 -7.70
CA ASP A 94 -0.86 8.88 -6.31
C ASP A 94 0.39 9.40 -5.59
N TYR A 95 1.50 9.59 -6.33
CA TYR A 95 2.68 10.29 -5.85
C TYR A 95 2.37 11.73 -5.42
N LEU A 96 1.58 12.48 -6.20
CA LEU A 96 1.16 13.83 -5.79
C LEU A 96 0.32 13.82 -4.51
N LEU A 97 -0.45 12.74 -4.28
CA LEU A 97 -1.18 12.55 -3.02
C LEU A 97 -0.22 12.25 -1.86
N CYS A 98 0.87 11.51 -2.08
CA CYS A 98 1.94 11.31 -1.09
C CYS A 98 2.59 12.63 -0.67
N ILE A 99 2.87 13.56 -1.59
CA ILE A 99 3.40 14.89 -1.24
C ILE A 99 2.43 15.63 -0.31
N LYS A 100 1.12 15.58 -0.61
CA LYS A 100 0.11 16.25 0.21
C LYS A 100 -0.01 15.69 1.62
N LEU A 101 0.13 14.37 1.78
CA LEU A 101 -0.13 13.69 3.06
C LEU A 101 1.11 13.45 3.92
N LEU A 102 2.27 13.13 3.31
CA LEU A 102 3.54 12.99 4.04
C LEU A 102 4.24 14.33 4.24
N GLY A 103 3.97 15.31 3.38
CA GLY A 103 4.72 16.56 3.32
C GLY A 103 5.98 16.44 2.46
N HIS A 104 6.43 17.58 1.94
CA HIS A 104 7.54 17.67 0.99
C HIS A 104 8.84 17.07 1.52
N GLU A 105 9.19 17.38 2.78
CA GLU A 105 10.44 16.92 3.40
C GLU A 105 10.51 15.39 3.53
N ASN A 106 9.40 14.74 3.90
CA ASN A 106 9.37 13.28 4.06
C ASN A 106 9.40 12.57 2.69
N VAL A 107 8.79 13.16 1.66
CA VAL A 107 8.90 12.65 0.30
C VAL A 107 10.31 12.82 -0.25
N ILE A 108 11.00 13.95 0.03
CA ILE A 108 12.41 14.13 -0.30
C ILE A 108 13.24 12.97 0.27
N LYS A 109 13.07 12.66 1.56
CA LYS A 109 13.79 11.55 2.21
C LYS A 109 13.50 10.19 1.56
N LEU A 110 12.25 9.93 1.16
CA LEU A 110 11.89 8.71 0.43
C LEU A 110 12.64 8.59 -0.90
N LEU A 111 12.67 9.67 -1.68
CA LEU A 111 13.34 9.69 -2.97
C LEU A 111 14.87 9.60 -2.82
N GLU A 112 15.44 10.28 -1.82
CA GLU A 112 16.88 10.21 -1.51
C GLU A 112 17.32 8.80 -1.09
N SER A 113 16.47 8.08 -0.33
CA SER A 113 16.75 6.70 0.04
C SER A 113 16.66 5.70 -1.14
N GLY A 114 16.16 6.14 -2.30
CA GLY A 114 15.88 5.27 -3.45
C GLY A 114 14.70 4.30 -3.23
N ALA A 115 13.98 4.43 -2.11
CA ALA A 115 12.87 3.55 -1.76
C ALA A 115 11.61 3.79 -2.61
N LEU A 116 11.50 4.93 -3.30
CA LEU A 116 10.33 5.30 -4.09
C LEU A 116 10.71 5.58 -5.55
N LYS A 117 9.99 4.95 -6.49
CA LYS A 117 10.05 5.24 -7.93
C LYS A 117 8.67 5.67 -8.42
N VAL A 118 8.65 6.71 -9.27
CA VAL A 118 7.40 7.33 -9.74
C VAL A 118 7.16 6.96 -11.19
N ILE A 119 6.06 6.26 -11.46
CA ILE A 119 5.67 5.86 -12.82
C ILE A 119 4.90 7.00 -13.47
N PHE A 120 5.46 7.53 -14.55
CA PHE A 120 4.81 8.50 -15.43
C PHE A 120 4.20 7.76 -16.61
N ASP A 121 3.00 7.25 -16.39
CA ASP A 121 2.12 6.78 -17.45
C ASP A 121 1.05 7.84 -17.75
N SER A 122 0.65 7.92 -19.02
CA SER A 122 -0.41 8.82 -19.47
C SER A 122 -1.71 8.08 -19.79
N VAL A 123 -1.90 6.85 -19.31
CA VAL A 123 -3.08 6.03 -19.62
C VAL A 123 -4.17 6.20 -18.57
N ASP A 124 -5.39 6.47 -19.01
CA ASP A 124 -6.57 6.37 -18.15
C ASP A 124 -7.80 5.89 -18.94
N PHE A 125 -8.90 5.63 -18.23
CA PHE A 125 -10.16 5.16 -18.82
C PHE A 125 -11.32 6.08 -18.46
N SER A 126 -12.26 6.24 -19.40
CA SER A 126 -13.50 6.96 -19.14
C SER A 126 -14.68 6.39 -19.88
N PHE A 127 -15.86 6.74 -19.38
CA PHE A 127 -17.07 6.73 -20.16
C PHE A 127 -17.29 8.10 -20.78
N VAL A 128 -17.38 8.16 -22.11
CA VAL A 128 -17.63 9.39 -22.87
C VAL A 128 -18.97 9.33 -23.59
N GLN A 129 -19.65 10.47 -23.67
CA GLN A 129 -20.93 10.60 -24.36
C GLN A 129 -20.75 10.39 -25.87
N GLY A 130 -21.27 9.28 -26.39
CA GLY A 130 -21.43 9.02 -27.82
C GLY A 130 -22.86 9.21 -28.30
N VAL A 131 -23.12 8.92 -29.58
CA VAL A 131 -24.47 9.00 -30.17
C VAL A 131 -25.38 7.97 -29.48
N GLY A 132 -26.27 8.45 -28.61
CA GLY A 132 -27.30 7.66 -27.93
C GLY A 132 -26.87 6.86 -26.69
N ARG A 133 -25.57 6.63 -26.42
CA ARG A 133 -25.06 5.92 -25.23
C ARG A 133 -23.65 6.39 -24.82
N MET A 134 -23.32 6.21 -23.53
CA MET A 134 -21.94 6.35 -23.04
C MET A 134 -21.10 5.15 -23.49
N LYS A 135 -19.88 5.38 -23.94
CA LYS A 135 -18.94 4.34 -24.38
C LYS A 135 -17.67 4.36 -23.53
N LEU A 136 -17.20 3.17 -23.11
CA LEU A 136 -15.91 3.01 -22.46
C LEU A 136 -14.79 3.22 -23.48
N GLN A 137 -13.82 4.06 -23.14
CA GLN A 137 -12.65 4.32 -23.98
C GLN A 137 -11.41 4.57 -23.11
N GLY A 138 -10.24 4.29 -23.70
CA GLY A 138 -8.97 4.77 -23.16
C GLY A 138 -8.80 6.25 -23.51
N MET A 139 -8.06 6.97 -22.66
CA MET A 139 -7.66 8.35 -22.91
C MET A 139 -6.19 8.55 -22.58
N THR A 140 -5.63 9.60 -23.16
CA THR A 140 -4.32 10.13 -22.77
C THR A 140 -4.49 11.22 -21.72
N ARG A 141 -3.95 10.99 -20.53
CA ARG A 141 -3.81 12.02 -19.51
C ARG A 141 -2.58 12.87 -19.83
N LEU A 142 -2.80 14.15 -20.12
CA LEU A 142 -1.73 15.09 -20.43
C LEU A 142 -0.95 15.56 -19.20
N ALA A 143 -1.55 15.50 -17.99
CA ALA A 143 -0.94 16.06 -16.78
C ALA A 143 0.49 15.54 -16.50
N PRO A 144 0.79 14.23 -16.49
CA PRO A 144 2.15 13.73 -16.29
C PRO A 144 3.14 14.22 -17.35
N LEU A 145 2.71 14.27 -18.62
CA LEU A 145 3.56 14.75 -19.72
C LEU A 145 3.85 16.24 -19.59
N ARG A 146 2.82 17.01 -19.23
CA ARG A 146 2.94 18.44 -18.95
C ARG A 146 3.89 18.69 -17.79
N ASP A 147 3.76 17.92 -16.72
CA ASP A 147 4.62 18.05 -15.54
C ASP A 147 6.09 17.75 -15.88
N ILE A 148 6.36 16.76 -16.74
CA ILE A 148 7.74 16.53 -17.25
C ILE A 148 8.22 17.73 -18.06
N VAL A 149 7.43 18.20 -19.05
CA VAL A 149 7.83 19.29 -19.96
C VAL A 149 8.02 20.63 -19.22
N GLU A 150 7.20 20.90 -18.21
CA GLU A 150 7.26 22.13 -17.42
C GLU A 150 8.22 22.03 -16.21
N GLY A 151 9.01 20.95 -16.09
CA GLY A 151 9.98 20.78 -15.01
C GLY A 151 9.33 20.67 -13.62
N PHE A 152 8.25 19.91 -13.54
CA PHE A 152 7.44 19.63 -12.35
C PHE A 152 6.91 20.91 -11.69
N SER A 153 6.41 21.83 -12.52
CA SER A 153 5.84 23.12 -12.11
C SER A 153 4.66 22.98 -11.13
N ASN A 154 3.98 21.83 -11.13
CA ASN A 154 2.90 21.50 -10.21
C ASN A 154 3.36 21.26 -8.76
N ILE A 155 4.66 20.97 -8.53
CA ILE A 155 5.24 20.82 -7.20
C ILE A 155 5.63 22.20 -6.68
N GLN A 156 4.91 22.70 -5.67
CA GLN A 156 5.04 24.05 -5.13
C GLN A 156 5.25 24.03 -3.62
N HIS A 157 6.21 24.82 -3.13
CA HIS A 157 6.51 24.94 -1.71
C HIS A 157 7.06 26.33 -1.37
N ASP A 158 6.68 26.88 -0.22
CA ASP A 158 7.07 28.23 0.20
C ASP A 158 8.60 28.42 0.29
N ASN A 159 9.31 27.35 0.69
CA ASN A 159 10.76 27.31 0.64
C ASN A 159 11.27 26.85 -0.74
N PRO A 160 11.97 27.72 -1.52
CA PRO A 160 12.44 27.40 -2.86
C PRO A 160 13.50 26.30 -2.89
N VAL A 161 14.26 26.10 -1.80
CA VAL A 161 15.26 25.02 -1.69
C VAL A 161 14.57 23.67 -1.64
N ILE A 162 13.54 23.53 -0.80
CA ILE A 162 12.74 22.30 -0.68
C ILE A 162 12.04 22.02 -2.01
N GLN A 163 11.44 23.04 -2.63
CA GLN A 163 10.80 22.91 -3.93
C GLN A 163 11.76 22.39 -4.99
N SER A 164 12.90 23.05 -5.17
CA SER A 164 13.90 22.70 -6.19
C SER A 164 14.46 21.30 -5.95
N ARG A 165 14.72 20.95 -4.68
CA ARG A 165 15.22 19.62 -4.30
C ARG A 165 14.21 18.52 -4.62
N LEU A 166 12.93 18.73 -4.29
CA LEU A 166 11.89 17.74 -4.58
C LEU A 166 11.67 17.56 -6.09
N ARG A 167 11.69 18.64 -6.87
CA ARG A 167 11.59 18.55 -8.34
C ARG A 167 12.76 17.77 -8.94
N TYR A 168 13.98 18.11 -8.54
CA TYR A 168 15.18 17.38 -8.94
C TYR A 168 15.11 15.90 -8.59
N LEU A 169 14.74 15.56 -7.35
CA LEU A 169 14.63 14.16 -6.92
C LEU A 169 13.47 13.41 -7.59
N THR A 170 12.39 14.11 -7.95
CA THR A 170 11.31 13.54 -8.76
C THR A 170 11.86 13.17 -10.13
N ASP A 171 12.66 14.06 -10.74
CA ASP A 171 13.32 13.81 -12.00
C ASP A 171 14.26 12.59 -11.94
N GLU A 172 15.09 12.48 -10.90
CA GLU A 172 16.03 11.34 -10.76
C GLU A 172 15.34 9.98 -10.47
N ASN A 173 14.08 9.99 -10.03
CA ASN A 173 13.36 8.79 -9.61
C ASN A 173 12.13 8.47 -10.46
N HIS A 174 11.89 9.24 -11.51
CA HIS A 174 10.78 8.96 -12.41
C HIS A 174 11.11 7.82 -13.37
N ILE A 175 10.06 7.14 -13.84
CA ILE A 175 10.10 6.14 -14.88
C ILE A 175 9.11 6.59 -15.94
N ILE A 176 9.62 7.01 -17.09
CA ILE A 176 8.79 7.32 -18.25
C ILE A 176 8.45 6.02 -18.94
N LEU A 177 7.17 5.71 -19.03
CA LEU A 177 6.70 4.65 -19.92
C LEU A 177 6.59 5.25 -21.32
N ASP A 178 7.71 5.13 -22.04
CA ASP A 178 7.94 5.74 -23.33
C ASP A 178 7.16 5.00 -24.42
N ARG A 179 6.03 5.57 -24.86
CA ARG A 179 5.61 5.72 -26.27
C ARG A 179 4.10 5.91 -26.42
N PRO A 180 3.65 6.84 -27.29
CA PRO A 180 2.26 6.96 -27.75
C PRO A 180 1.79 5.81 -28.69
N TYR A 181 2.51 4.70 -28.79
CA TYR A 181 2.14 3.56 -29.66
C TYR A 181 0.86 2.84 -29.22
N TRP A 182 0.44 2.97 -27.96
CA TRP A 182 -0.87 2.50 -27.50
C TRP A 182 -2.04 3.41 -27.97
N LEU A 183 -1.74 4.55 -28.60
CA LEU A 183 -2.73 5.52 -29.12
C LEU A 183 -2.77 5.64 -30.63
N THR A 184 -1.66 5.38 -31.35
CA THR A 184 -1.64 5.54 -32.81
C THR A 184 -2.23 4.32 -33.52
N SER A 185 -3.12 4.60 -34.46
CA SER A 185 -4.07 3.68 -35.07
C SER A 185 -3.49 2.58 -35.98
N GLU A 186 -2.18 2.41 -36.09
CA GLU A 186 -1.57 1.50 -37.08
C GLU A 186 -0.43 0.60 -36.58
N GLY A 187 -0.17 0.55 -35.27
CA GLY A 187 0.81 -0.37 -34.69
C GLY A 187 0.30 -0.97 -33.40
N ASP A 188 -0.18 -2.21 -33.47
CA ASP A 188 -0.38 -3.12 -32.32
C ASP A 188 -0.81 -2.45 -31.00
N GLY A 189 -1.93 -1.70 -31.05
CA GLY A 189 -2.60 -1.11 -29.88
C GLY A 189 -3.16 -2.19 -28.95
N SER A 190 -2.27 -2.98 -28.35
CA SER A 190 -2.56 -4.33 -27.88
C SER A 190 -2.85 -4.42 -26.39
N LEU A 191 -2.72 -3.35 -25.59
CA LEU A 191 -3.06 -3.38 -24.16
C LEU A 191 -4.39 -2.74 -23.84
N ILE A 192 -4.59 -1.46 -24.16
CA ILE A 192 -5.85 -0.74 -23.87
C ILE A 192 -7.02 -1.39 -24.59
N LYS A 193 -6.85 -1.78 -25.86
CA LYS A 193 -7.91 -2.49 -26.60
C LYS A 193 -8.23 -3.84 -25.94
N LYS A 194 -7.22 -4.58 -25.46
CA LYS A 194 -7.43 -5.84 -24.74
C LYS A 194 -8.15 -5.61 -23.41
N ILE A 195 -7.75 -4.62 -22.62
CA ILE A 195 -8.41 -4.25 -21.36
C ILE A 195 -9.87 -3.85 -21.62
N ILE A 196 -10.13 -2.99 -22.60
CA ILE A 196 -11.50 -2.57 -22.95
C ILE A 196 -12.32 -3.77 -23.45
N GLN A 197 -11.74 -4.60 -24.32
CA GLN A 197 -12.39 -5.79 -24.85
C GLN A 197 -12.73 -6.74 -23.71
N GLU A 198 -11.79 -7.03 -22.81
CA GLU A 198 -11.97 -7.90 -21.65
C GLU A 198 -13.08 -7.37 -20.74
N VAL A 199 -13.08 -6.07 -20.42
CA VAL A 199 -14.14 -5.45 -19.59
C VAL A 199 -15.50 -5.45 -20.27
N THR A 200 -15.54 -5.33 -21.60
CA THR A 200 -16.79 -5.28 -22.38
C THR A 200 -17.37 -6.68 -22.61
N GLU A 201 -16.51 -7.69 -22.83
CA GLU A 201 -16.89 -9.10 -22.94
C GLU A 201 -17.26 -9.68 -21.57
N ASP A 202 -16.64 -9.18 -20.49
CA ASP A 202 -16.98 -9.58 -19.14
C ASP A 202 -18.42 -9.12 -18.78
N ARG A 203 -19.16 -10.03 -18.15
CA ARG A 203 -20.54 -9.87 -17.68
C ARG A 203 -20.72 -8.75 -16.63
N CYS A 204 -19.72 -7.90 -16.36
CA CYS A 204 -19.82 -6.72 -15.49
C CYS A 204 -20.92 -5.74 -15.95
N LEU A 205 -21.26 -5.75 -17.23
CA LEU A 205 -22.41 -5.00 -17.79
C LEU A 205 -23.74 -5.79 -17.72
N SER A 206 -23.72 -7.09 -17.40
CA SER A 206 -24.90 -7.97 -17.38
C SER A 206 -25.33 -8.35 -15.97
N ILE A 207 -25.70 -7.37 -15.14
CA ILE A 207 -26.49 -7.65 -13.93
C ILE A 207 -27.97 -7.46 -14.28
N LYS A 208 -28.77 -8.53 -14.09
CA LYS A 208 -30.20 -8.54 -14.37
C LYS A 208 -30.90 -7.42 -13.57
N SER A 209 -31.52 -6.53 -14.34
CA SER A 209 -32.41 -5.43 -13.95
C SER A 209 -33.16 -5.65 -12.63
N HIS A 210 -32.95 -4.75 -11.66
CA HIS A 210 -33.90 -4.50 -10.57
C HIS A 210 -34.18 -3.00 -10.44
N LYS A 211 -35.47 -2.66 -10.62
CA LYS A 211 -36.29 -1.49 -10.24
C LYS A 211 -35.75 -0.05 -10.37
N ASN A 212 -34.45 0.20 -10.51
CA ASN A 212 -33.86 1.54 -10.72
C ASN A 212 -32.79 1.52 -11.84
N LYS A 213 -33.24 1.77 -13.07
CA LYS A 213 -32.43 1.64 -14.30
C LYS A 213 -31.23 2.60 -14.34
N ARG A 214 -31.35 3.82 -13.80
CA ARG A 214 -30.26 4.82 -13.83
C ARG A 214 -29.13 4.53 -12.83
N LEU A 215 -29.49 4.18 -11.59
CA LEU A 215 -28.51 3.86 -10.54
C LEU A 215 -27.73 2.57 -10.86
N SER A 216 -28.40 1.59 -11.48
CA SER A 216 -27.75 0.36 -11.94
C SER A 216 -26.75 0.60 -13.07
N ILE A 217 -27.06 1.49 -14.03
CA ILE A 217 -26.13 1.85 -15.12
C ILE A 217 -24.87 2.54 -14.58
N LEU A 218 -25.02 3.53 -13.68
CA LEU A 218 -23.86 4.22 -13.11
C LEU A 218 -22.94 3.25 -12.34
N ARG A 219 -23.53 2.35 -11.53
CA ARG A 219 -22.77 1.31 -10.81
C ARG A 219 -22.02 0.39 -11.76
N GLN A 220 -22.63 -0.03 -12.88
CA GLN A 220 -21.99 -0.86 -13.89
C GLN A 220 -20.80 -0.13 -14.53
N GLN A 221 -20.97 1.16 -14.86
CA GLN A 221 -19.92 1.96 -15.46
C GLN A 221 -18.74 2.20 -14.50
N THR A 222 -19.01 2.53 -13.23
CA THR A 222 -17.94 2.67 -12.23
C THR A 222 -17.24 1.34 -11.93
N THR A 223 -17.97 0.22 -11.98
CA THR A 223 -17.37 -1.14 -11.87
C THR A 223 -16.43 -1.41 -13.05
N ALA A 224 -16.87 -1.13 -14.28
CA ALA A 224 -16.04 -1.29 -15.47
C ALA A 224 -14.76 -0.44 -15.42
N LEU A 225 -14.87 0.84 -15.00
CA LEU A 225 -13.69 1.69 -14.78
C LEU A 225 -12.75 1.09 -13.73
N ARG A 226 -13.29 0.47 -12.68
CA ARG A 226 -12.46 -0.10 -11.60
C ARG A 226 -11.72 -1.33 -12.09
N THR A 227 -12.39 -2.15 -12.89
CA THR A 227 -11.75 -3.28 -13.56
C THR A 227 -10.63 -2.84 -14.48
N CYS A 228 -10.83 -1.78 -15.28
CA CYS A 228 -9.75 -1.24 -16.12
C CYS A 228 -8.51 -0.83 -15.31
N GLU A 229 -8.69 -0.17 -14.16
CA GLU A 229 -7.57 0.21 -13.28
C GLU A 229 -6.84 -0.99 -12.67
N ILE A 230 -7.57 -2.03 -12.29
CA ILE A 230 -6.99 -3.28 -11.77
C ILE A 230 -6.11 -3.92 -12.85
N LEU A 231 -6.65 -4.08 -14.06
CA LEU A 231 -5.95 -4.67 -15.19
C LEU A 231 -4.74 -3.83 -15.62
N LEU A 232 -4.87 -2.49 -15.59
CA LEU A 232 -3.75 -1.58 -15.84
C LEU A 232 -2.64 -1.78 -14.81
N GLY A 233 -2.96 -1.89 -13.52
CA GLY A 233 -1.97 -2.15 -12.46
C GLY A 233 -1.19 -3.44 -12.69
N TYR A 234 -1.86 -4.55 -13.02
CA TYR A 234 -1.19 -5.81 -13.36
C TYR A 234 -0.33 -5.70 -14.62
N SER A 235 -0.82 -4.97 -15.62
CA SER A 235 -0.06 -4.74 -16.85
C SER A 235 1.23 -3.97 -16.57
N LEU A 236 1.15 -2.90 -15.76
CA LEU A 236 2.31 -2.13 -15.31
C LEU A 236 3.27 -2.98 -14.50
N GLN A 237 2.76 -3.81 -13.57
CA GLN A 237 3.58 -4.75 -12.80
C GLN A 237 4.40 -5.66 -13.72
N HIS A 238 3.75 -6.25 -14.73
CA HIS A 238 4.41 -7.14 -15.69
C HIS A 238 5.43 -6.39 -16.56
N GLU A 239 5.03 -5.26 -17.15
CA GLU A 239 5.88 -4.46 -18.04
C GLU A 239 7.17 -3.97 -17.35
N LEU A 240 7.03 -3.51 -16.10
CA LEU A 240 8.14 -3.02 -15.29
C LEU A 240 8.87 -4.13 -14.51
N LYS A 241 8.46 -5.40 -14.67
CA LYS A 241 9.02 -6.56 -13.96
C LYS A 241 9.04 -6.39 -12.43
N ILE A 242 7.96 -5.83 -11.89
CA ILE A 242 7.79 -5.57 -10.46
C ILE A 242 7.34 -6.86 -9.74
N GLY A 243 7.99 -7.19 -8.62
CA GLY A 243 7.82 -8.47 -7.95
C GLY A 243 6.41 -8.72 -7.38
N SER A 244 5.76 -7.68 -6.85
CA SER A 244 4.40 -7.79 -6.29
C SER A 244 3.55 -6.55 -6.56
N ILE A 245 2.26 -6.64 -6.27
CA ILE A 245 1.30 -5.53 -6.37
C ILE A 245 0.45 -5.43 -5.10
N SER A 246 0.37 -4.25 -4.53
CA SER A 246 -0.55 -3.92 -3.44
C SER A 246 -1.89 -3.47 -4.03
N GLN A 247 -2.96 -4.12 -3.60
CA GLN A 247 -4.33 -3.83 -4.05
C GLN A 247 -5.26 -3.58 -2.87
N ASP A 248 -6.34 -2.83 -3.12
CA ASP A 248 -7.42 -2.62 -2.17
C ASP A 248 -8.37 -3.84 -2.07
N ALA A 249 -9.33 -3.79 -1.15
CA ALA A 249 -10.25 -4.89 -0.88
C ALA A 249 -11.17 -5.24 -2.07
N TYR A 250 -11.65 -4.23 -2.82
CA TYR A 250 -12.52 -4.46 -3.97
C TYR A 250 -11.75 -5.20 -5.07
N SER A 251 -10.52 -4.77 -5.34
CA SER A 251 -9.67 -5.40 -6.35
C SER A 251 -9.41 -6.87 -6.03
N LYS A 252 -9.10 -7.18 -4.76
CA LYS A 252 -8.93 -8.56 -4.30
C LYS A 252 -10.21 -9.40 -4.43
N GLU A 253 -11.36 -8.84 -4.07
CA GLU A 253 -12.65 -9.52 -4.20
C GLU A 253 -12.99 -9.81 -5.68
N TYR A 254 -12.73 -8.85 -6.57
CA TYR A 254 -12.90 -9.02 -8.00
C TYR A 254 -12.01 -10.14 -8.53
N MET A 255 -10.73 -10.14 -8.17
CA MET A 255 -9.76 -11.15 -8.60
C MET A 255 -10.13 -12.55 -8.10
N ALA A 256 -10.53 -12.68 -6.83
CA ALA A 256 -10.95 -13.97 -6.26
C ALA A 256 -12.21 -14.56 -6.93
N LYS A 257 -13.09 -13.71 -7.47
CA LYS A 257 -14.30 -14.15 -8.19
C LYS A 257 -14.05 -14.53 -9.64
N LYS A 258 -13.03 -13.96 -10.28
CA LYS A 258 -12.79 -14.07 -11.73
C LYS A 258 -11.70 -15.05 -12.09
N ILE A 259 -10.67 -15.09 -11.28
CA ILE A 259 -9.60 -16.07 -11.39
C ILE A 259 -9.85 -17.06 -10.27
N LEU A 260 -9.77 -18.36 -10.56
CA LEU A 260 -9.64 -19.39 -9.54
C LEU A 260 -8.27 -19.20 -8.90
N VAL A 261 -8.10 -18.11 -8.16
CA VAL A 261 -6.92 -17.83 -7.38
C VAL A 261 -7.00 -18.84 -6.24
N PRO A 262 -6.06 -19.79 -6.13
CA PRO A 262 -6.01 -20.67 -4.97
C PRO A 262 -6.07 -19.80 -3.73
N ALA A 263 -6.84 -20.18 -2.73
CA ALA A 263 -7.13 -19.42 -1.51
C ALA A 263 -5.89 -19.03 -0.64
N GLY A 264 -4.67 -19.14 -1.18
CA GLY A 264 -3.38 -18.81 -0.58
C GLY A 264 -2.62 -17.64 -1.22
N PHE A 265 -3.20 -16.86 -2.14
CA PHE A 265 -2.64 -15.54 -2.50
C PHE A 265 -2.87 -14.52 -1.37
N SER A 266 -2.36 -14.82 -0.17
CA SER A 266 -2.16 -13.80 0.85
C SER A 266 -1.10 -12.84 0.32
N ASN A 267 -1.46 -11.57 0.16
CA ASN A 267 -0.49 -10.54 -0.16
C ASN A 267 0.49 -10.47 1.02
N SER A 268 1.80 -10.48 0.77
CA SER A 268 2.82 -10.46 1.83
C SER A 268 2.58 -9.31 2.82
N THR A 269 2.05 -8.19 2.33
CA THR A 269 1.59 -7.04 3.12
C THR A 269 0.50 -7.40 4.13
N ASP A 270 -0.59 -8.06 3.74
CA ASP A 270 -1.70 -8.37 4.65
C ASP A 270 -1.27 -9.39 5.71
N CYS A 271 -0.42 -10.35 5.29
CA CYS A 271 0.16 -11.33 6.21
C CYS A 271 1.05 -10.64 7.25
N PHE A 272 1.85 -9.66 6.83
CA PHE A 272 2.69 -8.87 7.72
C PHE A 272 1.88 -7.98 8.66
N GLU A 273 0.85 -7.29 8.16
CA GLU A 273 -0.08 -6.51 9.00
C GLU A 273 -0.77 -7.38 10.05
N SER A 274 -1.24 -8.56 9.65
CA SER A 274 -1.83 -9.55 10.56
C SER A 274 -0.80 -10.01 11.60
N LEU A 275 0.44 -10.26 11.19
CA LEU A 275 1.53 -10.65 12.09
C LEU A 275 1.88 -9.55 13.10
N MET A 276 1.96 -8.28 12.67
CA MET A 276 2.16 -7.14 13.57
C MET A 276 1.04 -7.06 14.60
N SER A 277 -0.21 -7.17 14.14
CA SER A 277 -1.39 -7.17 15.01
C SER A 277 -1.34 -8.30 16.05
N MET A 278 -1.05 -9.53 15.63
CA MET A 278 -0.95 -10.68 16.53
C MET A 278 0.22 -10.56 17.53
N LYS A 279 1.31 -9.89 17.16
CA LYS A 279 2.43 -9.57 18.06
C LYS A 279 2.17 -8.36 18.96
N GLY A 280 1.03 -7.69 18.82
CA GLY A 280 0.70 -6.47 19.55
C GLY A 280 1.57 -5.27 19.17
N ILE A 281 2.16 -5.30 17.97
CA ILE A 281 2.89 -4.15 17.41
C ILE A 281 1.84 -3.18 16.83
N PRO A 282 1.74 -1.94 17.34
CA PRO A 282 0.79 -0.96 16.81
C PRO A 282 1.10 -0.58 15.37
N ASP A 283 0.08 -0.12 14.67
CA ASP A 283 0.20 0.32 13.30
C ASP A 283 1.07 1.58 13.16
N LEU A 284 1.97 1.58 12.17
CA LEU A 284 2.93 2.66 11.97
C LEU A 284 2.29 3.98 11.52
N LEU A 285 1.23 3.93 10.71
CA LEU A 285 0.53 5.13 10.28
C LEU A 285 -0.14 5.78 11.49
N ASP A 286 -0.79 4.99 12.34
CA ASP A 286 -1.44 5.51 13.56
C ASP A 286 -0.40 6.17 14.49
N LEU A 287 0.74 5.51 14.74
CA LEU A 287 1.84 6.07 15.53
C LEU A 287 2.43 7.35 14.92
N TYR A 288 2.50 7.44 13.60
CA TYR A 288 3.00 8.61 12.88
C TYR A 288 2.03 9.79 12.95
N VAL A 289 0.73 9.53 12.73
CA VAL A 289 -0.35 10.53 12.83
C VAL A 289 -0.43 11.08 14.26
N ASP A 290 -0.29 10.21 15.27
CA ASP A 290 -0.26 10.59 16.68
C ASP A 290 1.06 11.27 17.11
N LYS A 291 2.02 11.43 16.18
CA LYS A 291 3.35 12.03 16.40
C LYS A 291 4.16 11.31 17.47
N ILE A 292 3.92 10.02 17.66
CA ILE A 292 4.67 9.16 18.58
C ILE A 292 5.99 8.75 17.93
N ILE A 293 5.97 8.49 16.63
CA ILE A 293 7.14 8.24 15.79
C ILE A 293 7.25 9.31 14.70
N THR A 294 8.46 9.60 14.25
CA THR A 294 8.70 10.45 13.08
C THR A 294 8.88 9.60 11.82
N PHE A 295 8.88 10.24 10.66
CA PHE A 295 9.22 9.55 9.42
C PHE A 295 10.67 9.05 9.41
N ASP A 296 11.59 9.79 10.04
CA ASP A 296 12.99 9.37 10.19
C ASP A 296 13.11 8.08 11.00
N ASP A 297 12.28 7.90 12.04
CA ASP A 297 12.26 6.66 12.81
C ASP A 297 11.90 5.46 11.94
N ILE A 298 10.97 5.63 11.00
CA ILE A 298 10.56 4.58 10.05
C ILE A 298 11.70 4.24 9.08
N LEU A 299 12.39 5.25 8.55
CA LEU A 299 13.53 5.05 7.67
C LEU A 299 14.70 4.38 8.39
N VAL A 300 14.97 4.75 9.65
CA VAL A 300 16.01 4.09 10.47
C VAL A 300 15.71 2.60 10.65
N ILE A 301 14.46 2.25 10.99
CA ILE A 301 14.04 0.85 11.11
C ILE A 301 14.23 0.12 9.77
N ARG A 302 13.77 0.73 8.67
CA ARG A 302 13.87 0.19 7.32
C ARG A 302 15.31 -0.08 6.89
N GLU A 303 16.22 0.83 7.21
CA GLU A 303 17.63 0.77 6.78
C GLU A 303 18.50 -0.12 7.67
N SER A 304 17.97 -0.57 8.82
CA SER A 304 18.67 -1.50 9.69
C SER A 304 19.09 -2.77 8.94
N ALA A 305 20.27 -3.31 9.29
CA ALA A 305 20.76 -4.56 8.71
C ALA A 305 19.74 -5.69 8.90
N LYS A 306 19.07 -5.72 10.06
CA LYS A 306 18.02 -6.70 10.38
C LYS A 306 16.81 -6.60 9.44
N ALA A 307 16.37 -5.38 9.10
CA ALA A 307 15.29 -5.19 8.14
C ALA A 307 15.69 -5.63 6.73
N LYS A 308 16.92 -5.33 6.30
CA LYS A 308 17.46 -5.77 5.00
C LYS A 308 17.47 -7.29 4.87
N VAL A 309 17.99 -8.00 5.87
CA VAL A 309 17.99 -9.47 5.90
C VAL A 309 16.56 -10.03 5.97
N PHE A 310 15.66 -9.38 6.73
CA PHE A 310 14.26 -9.77 6.79
C PHE A 310 13.56 -9.68 5.42
N ARG A 311 13.77 -8.59 4.67
CA ARG A 311 13.20 -8.43 3.32
C ARG A 311 13.71 -9.47 2.34
N GLN A 312 15.02 -9.75 2.37
CA GLN A 312 15.63 -10.79 1.54
C GLN A 312 15.03 -12.17 1.86
N TRP A 313 14.90 -12.50 3.15
CA TRP A 313 14.27 -13.74 3.59
C TRP A 313 12.81 -13.84 3.11
N MET A 314 11.99 -12.79 3.30
CA MET A 314 10.60 -12.76 2.83
C MET A 314 10.49 -12.96 1.30
N TYR A 315 11.46 -12.50 0.53
CA TYR A 315 11.44 -12.62 -0.92
C TYR A 315 11.91 -14.00 -1.43
N SER A 316 12.74 -14.71 -0.67
CA SER A 316 13.39 -15.96 -1.10
C SER A 316 12.43 -17.12 -1.46
N GLN A 317 11.13 -17.03 -1.12
CA GLN A 317 10.06 -18.01 -1.41
C GLN A 317 10.29 -19.45 -0.92
N ASP A 318 11.43 -19.74 -0.28
CA ASP A 318 11.80 -21.06 0.27
C ASP A 318 11.21 -21.32 1.67
N TYR A 319 9.92 -21.00 1.87
CA TYR A 319 9.28 -21.25 3.17
C TYR A 319 7.80 -21.62 3.10
N ASP A 320 7.41 -22.57 3.96
CA ASP A 320 6.01 -22.86 4.26
C ASP A 320 5.43 -21.68 5.07
N ARG A 321 4.55 -20.91 4.43
CA ARG A 321 3.95 -19.71 5.01
C ARG A 321 3.16 -20.02 6.29
N GLU A 322 2.46 -21.15 6.35
CA GLU A 322 1.62 -21.50 7.49
C GLU A 322 2.50 -21.90 8.69
N ALA A 323 3.51 -22.73 8.46
CA ALA A 323 4.49 -23.10 9.47
C ALA A 323 5.32 -21.90 9.97
N VAL A 324 5.66 -20.97 9.08
CA VAL A 324 6.35 -19.71 9.42
C VAL A 324 5.50 -18.83 10.32
N VAL A 325 4.23 -18.62 9.99
CA VAL A 325 3.33 -17.79 10.79
C VAL A 325 3.16 -18.41 12.17
N GLU A 326 2.89 -19.71 12.28
CA GLU A 326 2.82 -20.40 13.57
C GLU A 326 4.12 -20.24 14.38
N TYR A 327 5.27 -20.41 13.74
CA TYR A 327 6.57 -20.23 14.38
C TYR A 327 6.79 -18.80 14.88
N LEU A 328 6.49 -17.79 14.06
CA LEU A 328 6.67 -16.38 14.38
C LEU A 328 5.80 -15.94 15.57
N LEU A 329 4.64 -16.58 15.74
CA LEU A 329 3.72 -16.36 16.84
C LEU A 329 4.13 -17.07 18.14
N LYS A 330 4.99 -18.09 18.09
CA LYS A 330 5.47 -18.74 19.32
C LYS A 330 6.14 -17.70 20.23
N PRO A 331 5.73 -17.58 21.51
CA PRO A 331 6.32 -16.62 22.43
C PRO A 331 7.81 -16.90 22.57
N CYS A 332 8.64 -15.88 22.40
CA CYS A 332 10.06 -15.98 22.73
C CYS A 332 10.17 -16.37 24.21
N LYS A 333 10.73 -17.55 24.52
CA LYS A 333 10.99 -17.97 25.91
C LYS A 333 11.74 -16.84 26.60
N PRO A 334 11.18 -16.21 27.65
CA PRO A 334 11.77 -15.01 28.20
C PRO A 334 13.07 -15.36 28.93
N LYS A 335 14.22 -14.98 28.38
CA LYS A 335 15.45 -14.81 29.18
C LYS A 335 15.53 -13.43 29.85
N ILE A 336 14.53 -12.57 29.65
CA ILE A 336 14.50 -11.22 30.21
C ILE A 336 13.23 -11.08 31.07
N LYS A 337 13.43 -10.91 32.38
CA LYS A 337 12.39 -10.62 33.38
C LYS A 337 11.84 -9.19 33.21
N THR A 338 11.34 -8.82 32.04
CA THR A 338 10.63 -7.54 31.86
C THR A 338 9.13 -7.81 31.86
N LYS A 339 8.48 -7.36 32.94
CA LYS A 339 7.01 -7.30 33.14
C LYS A 339 6.29 -6.35 32.15
N LEU A 340 6.76 -6.24 30.91
CA LEU A 340 6.31 -5.22 29.95
C LEU A 340 5.90 -5.85 28.62
N LEU A 341 4.94 -6.78 28.67
CA LEU A 341 4.25 -7.31 27.49
C LEU A 341 2.71 -7.29 27.65
N SER A 342 2.24 -6.57 28.66
CA SER A 342 0.83 -6.34 28.95
C SER A 342 0.68 -4.88 29.37
N PHE A 343 -0.32 -4.17 28.81
CA PHE A 343 -0.56 -2.72 28.81
C PHE A 343 0.23 -2.01 27.70
N ILE A 344 -0.33 -1.76 26.51
CA ILE A 344 -1.42 -0.80 26.13
C ILE A 344 -2.08 -1.38 24.85
N TYR A 345 -3.37 -1.75 24.75
CA TYR A 345 -4.59 -0.93 24.80
C TYR A 345 -5.81 -1.84 25.12
N PRO A 346 -6.70 -1.48 26.07
CA PRO A 346 -7.95 -2.21 26.30
C PRO A 346 -9.00 -1.72 25.30
N ASN A 347 -9.20 -2.47 24.19
CA ASN A 347 -10.44 -2.57 23.37
C ASN A 347 -10.21 -3.15 21.95
N VAL A 348 -9.33 -4.14 21.80
CA VAL A 348 -9.27 -4.97 20.55
C VAL A 348 -9.44 -6.46 20.88
N VAL A 349 -10.24 -6.76 21.91
CA VAL A 349 -10.69 -8.13 22.20
C VAL A 349 -12.17 -8.18 21.91
N GLY A 350 -12.51 -8.31 20.63
CA GLY A 350 -13.91 -8.41 20.23
C GLY A 350 -14.17 -8.14 18.76
N LEU A 351 -13.32 -8.58 17.84
CA LEU A 351 -13.64 -8.77 16.43
C LEU A 351 -12.39 -9.29 15.72
N ILE A 352 -12.23 -10.59 15.72
CA ILE A 352 -11.80 -11.46 14.61
C ILE A 352 -11.96 -12.84 15.22
N ASN A 353 -12.62 -13.75 14.50
CA ASN A 353 -12.63 -15.16 14.80
C ASN A 353 -11.53 -15.77 13.92
N PRO A 354 -10.28 -15.96 14.39
CA PRO A 354 -9.23 -16.49 13.54
C PRO A 354 -9.05 -17.97 13.85
N ILE A 355 -9.00 -18.79 12.79
CA ILE A 355 -8.39 -20.12 12.81
C ILE A 355 -9.28 -21.21 13.44
N ALA A 356 -10.31 -21.63 12.70
CA ALA A 356 -10.76 -23.00 12.76
C ALA A 356 -10.12 -23.76 11.60
N GLY A 357 -8.98 -24.43 11.86
CA GLY A 357 -8.42 -25.43 10.94
C GLY A 357 -7.01 -25.17 10.40
N ILE A 358 -6.01 -25.01 11.27
CA ILE A 358 -4.61 -25.22 10.86
C ILE A 358 -4.17 -26.58 11.39
N ALA A 359 -3.95 -27.52 10.48
CA ALA A 359 -3.51 -28.87 10.77
C ALA A 359 -2.00 -28.88 11.07
N ALA A 360 -1.63 -29.51 12.18
CA ALA A 360 -0.25 -29.72 12.57
C ALA A 360 0.35 -30.90 11.79
N SER A 361 1.20 -30.64 10.79
CA SER A 361 2.18 -31.62 10.27
C SER A 361 3.05 -31.01 9.16
N ALA A 362 4.18 -30.36 9.51
CA ALA A 362 5.43 -30.25 8.70
C ALA A 362 6.50 -29.31 9.33
N VAL A 363 6.52 -29.11 10.64
CA VAL A 363 7.32 -28.04 11.28
C VAL A 363 8.84 -28.35 11.35
N ASP A 364 9.25 -29.62 11.34
CA ASP A 364 10.63 -29.97 11.74
C ASP A 364 11.71 -29.75 10.68
N SER A 365 11.47 -30.01 9.39
CA SER A 365 12.50 -29.81 8.35
C SER A 365 12.74 -28.34 8.03
N PHE A 366 11.68 -27.53 8.07
CA PHE A 366 11.71 -26.10 7.74
C PHE A 366 12.47 -25.26 8.78
N LEU A 367 12.30 -25.56 10.08
CA LEU A 367 12.99 -24.83 11.14
C LEU A 367 14.49 -25.10 11.18
N VAL A 368 14.93 -26.28 10.73
CA VAL A 368 16.35 -26.65 10.69
C VAL A 368 17.08 -25.84 9.62
N ASP A 369 16.47 -25.62 8.46
CA ASP A 369 17.06 -24.77 7.41
C ASP A 369 17.06 -23.28 7.78
N LEU A 370 16.00 -22.79 8.45
CA LEU A 370 15.92 -21.39 8.94
C LEU A 370 17.01 -21.07 9.98
N VAL A 371 17.39 -22.06 10.81
CA VAL A 371 18.42 -21.91 11.85
C VAL A 371 19.84 -22.12 11.29
N ARG A 372 19.97 -22.81 10.14
CA ARG A 372 21.27 -23.17 9.55
C ARG A 372 22.12 -21.96 9.15
N ASP A 373 21.48 -20.81 8.87
CA ASP A 373 22.14 -19.56 8.48
C ASP A 373 22.28 -18.52 9.62
N ASN A 374 22.13 -18.91 10.88
CA ASN A 374 22.23 -18.01 12.06
C ASN A 374 21.26 -16.81 12.05
N TRP A 375 20.22 -16.83 11.21
CA TRP A 375 19.23 -15.76 11.11
C TRP A 375 17.85 -16.22 11.59
N ASN A 376 17.08 -15.33 12.22
CA ASN A 376 15.71 -15.62 12.64
C ASN A 376 14.83 -14.40 12.38
N PRO A 377 13.70 -14.52 11.66
CA PRO A 377 12.82 -13.39 11.36
C PRO A 377 12.25 -12.68 12.60
N LYS A 378 12.20 -13.35 13.77
CA LYS A 378 11.86 -12.71 15.06
C LYS A 378 12.88 -11.66 15.48
N VAL A 379 14.14 -11.73 15.03
CA VAL A 379 15.18 -10.75 15.36
C VAL A 379 14.80 -9.37 14.83
N PHE A 380 14.25 -9.29 13.62
CA PHE A 380 13.72 -8.02 13.11
C PHE A 380 12.45 -7.62 13.86
N LEU A 381 11.46 -8.51 13.95
CA LEU A 381 10.14 -8.18 14.49
C LEU A 381 10.17 -7.79 15.97
N ASP A 382 10.85 -8.58 16.80
CA ASP A 382 10.81 -8.44 18.25
C ASP A 382 11.93 -7.50 18.75
N GLU A 383 13.16 -7.65 18.23
CA GLU A 383 14.31 -6.91 18.77
C GLU A 383 14.55 -5.56 18.10
N GLU A 384 14.14 -5.38 16.85
CA GLU A 384 14.33 -4.13 16.11
C GLU A 384 13.03 -3.32 16.08
N LEU A 385 11.98 -3.86 15.45
CA LEU A 385 10.72 -3.16 15.22
C LEU A 385 9.97 -2.92 16.54
N ALA A 386 9.58 -3.99 17.24
CA ALA A 386 8.80 -3.87 18.47
C ALA A 386 9.57 -3.12 19.56
N LYS A 387 10.87 -3.39 19.73
CA LYS A 387 11.71 -2.70 20.72
C LYS A 387 11.80 -1.19 20.46
N THR A 388 12.01 -0.78 19.20
CA THR A 388 12.10 0.63 18.82
C THR A 388 10.76 1.33 19.07
N ILE A 389 9.65 0.74 18.63
CA ILE A 389 8.30 1.28 18.84
C ILE A 389 7.98 1.40 20.34
N ASN A 390 8.24 0.37 21.13
CA ASN A 390 7.99 0.39 22.58
C ASN A 390 8.82 1.47 23.29
N SER A 391 10.07 1.66 22.87
CA SER A 391 10.92 2.74 23.37
C SER A 391 10.30 4.12 23.07
N LYS A 392 9.83 4.33 21.84
CA LYS A 392 9.18 5.59 21.44
C LYS A 392 7.87 5.85 22.18
N LEU A 393 7.03 4.83 22.33
CA LEU A 393 5.79 4.89 23.13
C LEU A 393 6.07 5.23 24.59
N SER A 394 7.04 4.58 25.23
CA SER A 394 7.40 4.86 26.61
C SER A 394 7.90 6.30 26.79
N THR A 395 8.71 6.79 25.84
CA THR A 395 9.20 8.17 25.81
C THR A 395 8.05 9.16 25.65
N PHE A 396 7.14 8.92 24.70
CA PHE A 396 5.97 9.75 24.47
C PHE A 396 5.08 9.82 25.72
N ASN A 397 4.72 8.67 26.30
CA ASN A 397 3.89 8.60 27.51
C ASN A 397 4.53 9.35 28.69
N SER A 398 5.85 9.25 28.86
CA SER A 398 6.57 9.99 29.91
C SER A 398 6.53 11.50 29.69
N ARG A 399 6.66 11.98 28.44
CA ARG A 399 6.59 13.39 28.08
C ARG A 399 5.17 13.94 28.27
N THR A 400 4.16 13.20 27.80
CA THR A 400 2.75 13.57 27.96
C THR A 400 2.37 13.64 29.44
N LYS A 401 2.85 12.69 30.25
CA LYS A 401 2.64 12.73 31.70
C LYS A 401 3.31 13.94 32.34
N LYS A 402 4.57 14.25 32.02
CA LYS A 402 5.28 15.44 32.51
C LYS A 402 4.63 16.75 32.07
N LYS A 403 4.13 16.81 30.83
CA LYS A 403 3.41 17.98 30.33
C LYS A 403 2.09 18.14 31.06
N ALA A 404 1.34 17.06 31.27
CA ALA A 404 0.14 17.10 32.09
C ALA A 404 0.49 17.56 33.53
N GLU A 405 1.53 17.01 34.15
CA GLU A 405 2.03 17.47 35.46
C GLU A 405 2.29 18.99 35.50
N GLN A 406 2.87 19.56 34.43
CA GLN A 406 3.19 20.98 34.31
C GLN A 406 1.98 21.87 33.96
N ASP A 407 1.04 21.38 33.14
CA ASP A 407 -0.19 22.10 32.81
C ASP A 407 -1.14 22.13 34.03
N TYR A 408 -0.98 21.16 34.94
CA TYR A 408 -1.75 21.02 36.18
C TYR A 408 -1.00 21.52 37.44
N VAL A 409 -0.23 22.61 37.32
CA VAL A 409 0.55 23.19 38.44
C VAL A 409 -0.31 23.76 39.59
N ASN A 410 -1.64 23.85 39.43
CA ASN A 410 -2.58 24.31 40.47
C ASN A 410 -3.71 23.29 40.76
N LEU A 411 -3.42 21.99 40.81
CA LEU A 411 -4.42 21.01 41.24
C LEU A 411 -4.68 21.10 42.75
N SER A 412 -5.94 21.32 43.12
CA SER A 412 -6.41 21.05 44.48
C SER A 412 -6.32 19.55 44.78
N LEU A 413 -6.13 19.20 46.05
CA LEU A 413 -6.09 17.81 46.54
C LEU A 413 -7.36 17.01 46.16
N THR A 414 -8.46 17.70 45.90
CA THR A 414 -9.77 17.14 45.51
C THR A 414 -9.94 16.94 44.01
N ASP A 415 -9.09 17.55 43.18
CA ASP A 415 -9.26 17.53 41.73
C ASP A 415 -8.98 16.14 41.15
N PRO A 416 -9.58 15.79 39.99
CA PRO A 416 -9.28 14.54 39.29
C PRO A 416 -7.78 14.46 38.96
N CYS A 417 -7.16 13.32 39.22
CA CYS A 417 -5.73 13.18 38.94
C CYS A 417 -5.45 13.08 37.44
N TYR A 418 -4.48 13.86 36.95
CA TYR A 418 -3.98 13.84 35.57
C TYR A 418 -3.45 12.46 35.14
N CYS A 419 -3.17 11.55 36.09
CA CYS A 419 -2.72 10.18 35.83
C CYS A 419 -3.80 9.29 35.15
N GLY A 420 -5.03 9.78 34.99
CA GLY A 420 -6.14 9.04 34.37
C GLY A 420 -6.74 7.94 35.25
N SER A 421 -6.29 7.80 36.50
CA SER A 421 -6.72 6.73 37.42
C SER A 421 -8.15 6.86 37.94
N LYS A 422 -8.90 7.90 37.51
CA LYS A 422 -10.22 8.30 38.02
C LYS A 422 -10.25 8.59 39.54
N LYS A 423 -9.09 8.66 40.21
CA LYS A 423 -8.94 9.04 41.63
C LYS A 423 -8.62 10.53 41.75
N THR A 424 -8.83 11.10 42.94
CA THR A 424 -8.41 12.48 43.25
C THR A 424 -6.88 12.58 43.30
N TYR A 425 -6.34 13.78 43.03
CA TYR A 425 -4.91 14.04 42.99
C TYR A 425 -4.21 13.57 44.28
N ALA A 426 -4.76 13.90 45.46
CA ALA A 426 -4.22 13.48 46.76
C ALA A 426 -4.14 11.95 46.96
N LYS A 427 -4.97 11.17 46.25
CA LYS A 427 -5.03 9.70 46.36
C LYS A 427 -4.30 8.97 45.21
N CYS A 428 -3.78 9.69 44.20
CA CYS A 428 -2.95 9.13 43.11
C CYS A 428 -1.53 9.71 43.16
N CYS A 429 -1.31 10.86 42.51
CA CYS A 429 0.03 11.41 42.28
C CYS A 429 0.40 12.62 43.14
N GLY A 430 -0.50 13.10 44.01
CA GLY A 430 -0.25 14.20 44.95
C GLY A 430 0.35 13.74 46.29
N ARG A 431 1.10 12.63 46.29
CA ARG A 431 1.84 12.12 47.44
C ARG A 431 3.33 12.37 47.27
#